data_AF-A0A0B6YA53-F1
#
_entry.id   AF-A0A0B6YA53-F1
#
_cell.length_a   1.000
_cell.length_b   1.000
_cell.length_c   1.000
_cell.angle_alpha   90.00
_cell.angle_beta   90.00
_cell.angle_gamma   90.00
#
_symmetry.space_group_name_H-M   'P 1'
#
loop_
_entity.id
_entity.type
_entity.pdbx_description
1 polymer ?
#
loop_
_entity_poly.entity_id
_entity_poly.type
_entity_poly.pdbx_seq_one_letter_code
_entity_poly.pdbx_strand_id
1 'polypeptide(L)'
;RVSAPDQELPAQRGKLLTCSSQYGLVVFATKQGFSVVRTADLIAIDESKGKERSKVVVEDIPVLVSVSIRSPVLFMDINSDGQFLAVAVRDQGHLFIFYYDLRSFADQATSPAPFAKSQ
;
A
#
# COMPACT_ATOMS: atom_id res chain seq x y z
N ARG A 1 -7.45 -7.80 7.85
CA ARG A 1 -7.05 -6.67 8.69
C ARG A 1 -5.66 -6.29 8.27
N VAL A 2 -5.46 -5.02 7.93
CA VAL A 2 -4.14 -4.52 7.47
C VAL A 2 -3.35 -3.86 8.61
N SER A 3 -4.03 -3.43 9.66
CA SER A 3 -3.43 -2.88 10.88
C SER A 3 -4.37 -3.07 12.07
N ALA A 4 -3.81 -3.08 13.28
CA ALA A 4 -4.61 -3.02 14.50
C ALA A 4 -5.44 -1.72 14.52
N PRO A 5 -6.64 -1.73 15.12
CA PRO A 5 -7.41 -0.50 15.31
C PRO A 5 -6.61 0.52 16.11
N ASP A 6 -6.66 1.78 15.69
CA ASP A 6 -6.18 2.89 16.49
C ASP A 6 -7.26 3.32 17.50
N GLN A 7 -6.84 3.76 18.68
CA GLN A 7 -7.75 4.34 19.67
C GLN A 7 -8.33 5.67 19.19
N GLU A 8 -7.56 6.41 18.38
CA GLU A 8 -7.95 7.69 17.80
C GLU A 8 -8.19 7.55 16.29
N LEU A 9 -9.22 8.24 15.80
CA LEU A 9 -9.48 8.32 14.38
C LEU A 9 -8.50 9.30 13.71
N PRO A 10 -8.00 9.01 12.51
CA PRO A 10 -7.15 9.94 11.77
C PRO A 10 -7.88 11.27 11.53
N ALA A 11 -7.34 12.36 12.07
CA ALA A 11 -7.90 13.70 11.87
C ALA A 11 -7.56 14.31 10.49
N GLN A 12 -6.55 13.76 9.81
CA GLN A 12 -6.06 14.28 8.53
C GLN A 12 -6.67 13.50 7.36
N ARG A 13 -7.00 14.22 6.29
CA ARG A 13 -7.34 13.60 5.00
C ARG A 13 -6.11 12.89 4.46
N GLY A 14 -6.29 11.65 4.00
CA GLY A 14 -5.25 10.87 3.34
C GLY A 14 -5.83 9.97 2.26
N LYS A 15 -4.95 9.49 1.37
CA LYS A 15 -5.23 8.41 0.43
C LYS A 15 -4.23 7.29 0.71
N LEU A 16 -4.64 6.35 1.57
CA LEU A 16 -3.78 5.30 2.09
C LEU A 16 -3.95 3.96 1.37
N LEU A 17 -4.68 3.96 0.25
CA LEU A 17 -4.97 2.81 -0.57
C LEU A 17 -4.94 3.24 -2.04
N THR A 18 -4.23 2.47 -2.87
CA THR A 18 -4.27 2.59 -4.33
C THR A 18 -4.13 1.21 -4.96
N CYS A 19 -4.45 1.08 -6.24
CA CYS A 19 -4.34 -0.18 -6.96
C CYS A 19 -3.82 0.05 -8.38
N SER A 20 -2.99 -0.89 -8.85
CA SER A 20 -2.57 -0.96 -10.25
C SER A 20 -3.33 -2.10 -10.91
N SER A 21 -4.29 -1.78 -11.77
CA SER A 21 -4.96 -2.78 -12.61
C SER A 21 -4.00 -3.40 -13.62
N GLN A 22 -3.00 -2.64 -14.09
CA GLN A 22 -2.00 -3.10 -15.05
C GLN A 22 -1.12 -4.22 -14.47
N TYR A 23 -0.70 -4.10 -13.21
CA TYR A 23 0.15 -5.10 -12.55
C TYR A 23 -0.62 -6.04 -11.61
N GLY A 24 -1.94 -5.86 -11.47
CA GLY A 24 -2.76 -6.65 -10.55
C GLY A 24 -2.35 -6.50 -9.09
N LEU A 25 -1.98 -5.28 -8.68
CA LEU A 25 -1.48 -4.98 -7.34
C LEU A 25 -2.44 -4.07 -6.56
N VAL A 26 -2.55 -4.29 -5.26
CA VAL A 26 -3.11 -3.34 -4.29
C VAL A 26 -2.00 -2.89 -3.35
N VAL A 27 -1.91 -1.59 -3.13
CA VAL A 27 -0.92 -0.96 -2.26
C VAL A 27 -1.64 -0.21 -1.14
N PHE A 28 -1.32 -0.53 0.11
CA PHE A 28 -1.93 0.10 1.27
C PHE A 28 -0.90 0.51 2.32
N ALA A 29 -1.15 1.65 2.97
CA ALA A 29 -0.26 2.14 4.01
C ALA A 29 -0.43 1.33 5.29
N THR A 30 0.65 1.22 6.04
CA THR A 30 0.70 0.63 7.38
C THR A 30 1.41 1.60 8.31
N LYS A 31 1.39 1.34 9.62
CA LYS A 31 2.13 2.15 10.59
C LYS A 31 3.65 2.10 10.36
N GLN A 32 4.14 1.05 9.70
CA GLN A 32 5.57 0.83 9.44
C GLN A 32 6.00 1.27 8.03
N GLY A 33 5.09 1.81 7.21
CA GLY A 33 5.34 2.21 5.83
C GLY A 33 4.17 1.83 4.92
N PHE A 34 4.39 0.92 3.99
CA PHE A 34 3.31 0.40 3.15
C PHE A 34 3.57 -1.06 2.75
N SER A 35 2.50 -1.73 2.33
CA SER A 35 2.54 -3.12 1.87
C SER A 35 1.84 -3.24 0.52
N VAL A 36 2.31 -4.22 -0.26
CA VAL A 36 1.81 -4.57 -1.58
C VAL A 36 1.25 -5.99 -1.52
N VAL A 37 0.09 -6.21 -2.11
CA VAL A 37 -0.54 -7.54 -2.26
C VAL A 37 -1.01 -7.71 -3.69
N ARG A 38 -1.20 -8.97 -4.12
CA ARG A 38 -1.86 -9.23 -5.40
C ARG A 38 -3.36 -9.05 -5.24
N THR A 39 -3.98 -8.37 -6.19
CA THR A 39 -5.44 -8.22 -6.25
C THR A 39 -6.12 -9.57 -6.34
N ALA A 40 -5.56 -10.51 -7.11
CA ALA A 40 -6.09 -11.86 -7.28
C ALA A 40 -6.17 -12.64 -5.94
N ASP A 41 -5.16 -12.48 -5.07
CA ASP A 41 -5.15 -13.16 -3.77
C ASP A 41 -6.27 -12.61 -2.86
N LEU A 42 -6.52 -11.30 -2.89
CA LEU A 42 -7.64 -10.69 -2.17
C LEU A 42 -9.01 -11.15 -2.70
N ILE A 43 -9.15 -11.27 -4.02
CA ILE A 43 -10.39 -11.74 -4.66
C ILE A 43 -10.65 -13.20 -4.29
N ALA A 44 -9.64 -14.07 -4.38
CA ALA A 44 -9.76 -15.47 -4.00
C ALA A 44 -10.17 -15.63 -2.52
N ILE A 45 -9.64 -14.78 -1.64
CA ILE A 45 -10.05 -14.72 -0.24
C ILE A 45 -11.53 -14.32 -0.13
N ASP A 46 -11.98 -13.23 -0.78
CA ASP A 46 -13.39 -12.79 -0.75
C ASP A 46 -14.34 -13.89 -1.24
N GLU A 47 -14.04 -14.49 -2.38
CA GLU A 47 -14.85 -15.53 -3.00
C GLU A 47 -14.93 -16.78 -2.11
N SER A 48 -13.84 -17.17 -1.45
CA SER A 48 -13.81 -18.31 -0.53
C SER A 48 -14.74 -18.16 0.68
N LYS A 49 -15.10 -16.92 1.06
CA LYS A 49 -16.01 -16.66 2.19
C LYS A 49 -17.49 -16.64 1.79
N GLY A 50 -17.80 -16.57 0.50
CA GLY A 50 -19.18 -16.63 -0.01
C GLY A 50 -20.13 -15.68 0.73
N LYS A 51 -21.18 -16.23 1.38
CA LYS A 51 -22.19 -15.45 2.12
C LYS A 51 -21.65 -14.79 3.40
N GLU A 52 -20.50 -15.22 3.92
CA GLU A 52 -19.94 -14.71 5.18
C GLU A 52 -18.93 -13.58 4.98
N ARG A 53 -18.67 -13.16 3.74
CA ARG A 53 -17.66 -12.15 3.39
C ARG A 53 -17.75 -10.83 4.18
N SER A 54 -18.94 -10.44 4.64
CA SER A 54 -19.15 -9.22 5.43
C SER A 54 -19.03 -9.40 6.95
N LYS A 55 -18.86 -10.63 7.43
CA LYS A 55 -18.85 -10.97 8.86
C LYS A 55 -17.49 -11.45 9.35
N VAL A 56 -16.62 -11.88 8.43
CA VAL A 56 -15.31 -12.45 8.74
C VAL A 56 -14.23 -11.40 8.53
N VAL A 57 -13.41 -11.20 9.55
CA VAL A 57 -12.15 -10.44 9.42
C VAL A 57 -11.02 -11.43 9.18
N VAL A 58 -10.34 -11.29 8.05
CA VAL A 58 -9.16 -12.11 7.72
C VAL A 58 -7.92 -11.44 8.30
N GLU A 59 -7.22 -12.05 9.26
CA GLU A 59 -6.06 -11.42 9.91
C GLU A 59 -4.77 -11.56 9.07
N ASP A 60 -4.59 -12.70 8.39
CA ASP A 60 -3.36 -13.01 7.63
C ASP A 60 -3.52 -12.73 6.13
N ILE A 61 -3.34 -11.47 5.75
CA ILE A 61 -3.37 -11.08 4.33
C ILE A 61 -2.05 -11.51 3.67
N PRO A 62 -2.08 -12.13 2.46
CA PRO A 62 -0.88 -12.58 1.76
C PRO A 62 -0.08 -11.39 1.18
N VAL A 63 0.69 -10.74 2.04
CA VAL A 63 1.56 -9.62 1.68
C VAL A 63 2.67 -10.11 0.75
N LEU A 64 2.75 -9.47 -0.43
CA LEU A 64 3.78 -9.72 -1.43
C LEU A 64 5.10 -9.05 -1.02
N VAL A 65 5.02 -7.77 -0.67
CA VAL A 65 6.16 -6.94 -0.26
C VAL A 65 5.72 -5.98 0.83
N SER A 66 6.59 -5.75 1.82
CA SER A 66 6.46 -4.65 2.78
C SER A 66 7.66 -3.71 2.67
N VAL A 67 7.40 -2.42 2.51
CA VAL A 67 8.42 -1.38 2.48
C VAL A 67 8.37 -0.60 3.77
N SER A 68 9.49 -0.57 4.50
CA SER A 68 9.58 0.16 5.75
C SER A 68 9.88 1.64 5.48
N ILE A 69 9.04 2.52 6.03
CA ILE A 69 9.25 3.97 6.03
C ILE A 69 9.13 4.45 7.47
N ARG A 70 10.12 5.23 7.93
CA ARG A 70 10.19 5.71 9.33
C ARG A 70 9.12 6.75 9.66
N SER A 71 8.56 7.39 8.65
CA SER A 71 7.67 8.55 8.77
C SER A 71 6.26 8.17 8.31
N PRO A 72 5.20 8.79 8.89
CA PRO A 72 3.83 8.47 8.53
C PRO A 72 3.54 8.73 7.05
N VAL A 73 3.00 7.73 6.37
CA VAL A 73 2.47 7.86 5.01
C VAL A 73 1.17 8.65 5.06
N LEU A 74 1.07 9.69 4.22
CA LEU A 74 -0.09 10.57 4.14
C LEU A 74 -0.92 10.30 2.88
N PHE A 75 -0.25 10.14 1.75
CA PHE A 75 -0.88 9.91 0.45
C PHE A 75 -0.07 8.93 -0.37
N MET A 76 -0.76 8.08 -1.11
CA MET A 76 -0.19 7.23 -2.12
C MET A 76 -1.06 7.31 -3.37
N ASP A 77 -0.40 7.45 -4.52
CA ASP A 77 -1.10 7.36 -5.79
C ASP A 77 -0.19 6.85 -6.90
N ILE A 78 -0.82 6.34 -7.94
CA ILE A 78 -0.15 5.83 -9.12
C ILE A 78 -0.35 6.85 -10.24
N ASN A 79 0.71 7.11 -11.00
CA ASN A 79 0.64 8.03 -12.12
C ASN A 79 -0.22 7.48 -13.27
N SER A 80 -0.53 8.32 -14.25
CA SER A 80 -1.51 8.01 -15.30
C SER A 80 -1.12 6.85 -16.22
N ASP A 81 0.18 6.62 -16.44
CA ASP A 81 0.65 5.48 -17.25
C ASP A 81 0.77 4.17 -16.45
N GLY A 82 0.45 4.21 -15.16
CA GLY A 82 0.42 3.03 -14.30
C GLY A 82 1.78 2.49 -13.88
N GLN A 83 2.90 3.16 -14.20
CA GLN A 83 4.25 2.64 -13.98
C GLN A 83 4.87 3.04 -12.65
N PHE A 84 4.47 4.17 -12.08
CA PHE A 84 5.14 4.75 -10.91
C PHE A 84 4.17 5.00 -9.77
N LEU A 85 4.59 4.61 -8.57
CA LEU A 85 3.92 4.89 -7.31
C LEU A 85 4.58 6.09 -6.62
N ALA A 86 3.82 7.14 -6.32
CA ALA A 86 4.23 8.22 -5.46
C ALA A 86 3.75 7.95 -4.03
N VAL A 87 4.66 8.06 -3.05
CA VAL A 87 4.39 7.89 -1.62
C VAL A 87 4.78 9.17 -0.89
N ALA A 88 3.79 9.95 -0.47
CA ALA A 88 3.99 11.17 0.28
C ALA A 88 4.02 10.87 1.79
N VAL A 89 5.05 11.36 2.47
CA VAL A 89 5.23 11.21 3.92
C VAL A 89 5.53 12.55 4.57
N ARG A 90 5.25 12.65 5.87
CA ARG A 90 5.68 13.81 6.67
C ARG A 90 6.80 13.42 7.61
N ASP A 91 7.98 13.97 7.38
CA ASP A 91 9.16 13.75 8.22
C ASP A 91 9.66 15.07 8.79
N GLN A 92 9.81 15.14 10.12
CA GLN A 92 10.25 16.35 10.85
C GLN A 92 9.50 17.64 10.46
N GLY A 93 8.20 17.54 10.13
CA GLY A 93 7.38 18.68 9.72
C GLY A 93 7.46 19.04 8.22
N HIS A 94 8.35 18.40 7.47
CA HIS A 94 8.49 18.57 6.03
C HIS A 94 7.74 17.47 5.26
N LEU A 95 7.22 17.81 4.08
CA LEU A 95 6.65 16.85 3.16
C LEU A 95 7.77 16.26 2.32
N PHE A 96 7.76 14.95 2.13
CA PHE A 96 8.63 14.27 1.18
C PHE A 96 7.78 13.35 0.31
N ILE A 97 8.13 13.23 -0.97
CA ILE A 97 7.50 12.27 -1.88
C ILE A 97 8.58 11.32 -2.39
N PHE A 98 8.36 10.03 -2.20
CA PHE A 98 9.19 8.97 -2.75
C PHE A 98 8.52 8.38 -3.98
N TYR A 99 9.27 8.21 -5.06
CA TYR A 99 8.76 7.62 -6.29
C TYR A 99 9.35 6.22 -6.47
N TYR A 100 8.49 5.23 -6.66
CA TYR A 100 8.85 3.83 -6.85
C TYR A 100 8.40 3.32 -8.21
N ASP A 101 9.16 2.39 -8.77
CA ASP A 101 8.78 1.66 -9.98
C ASP A 101 7.89 0.48 -9.63
N LEU A 102 6.66 0.43 -10.17
CA LEU A 102 5.70 -0.63 -9.88
C LEU A 102 6.16 -2.02 -10.36
N ARG A 103 6.99 -2.08 -11.41
CA ARG A 103 7.53 -3.34 -11.94
C ARG A 103 8.41 -4.04 -10.90
N SER A 104 9.14 -3.27 -10.10
CA SER A 104 9.99 -3.81 -9.05
C SER A 104 9.20 -4.61 -8.00
N PHE A 105 7.94 -4.27 -7.77
CA PHE A 105 7.05 -5.03 -6.87
C PHE A 105 6.42 -6.24 -7.54
N ALA A 106 6.10 -6.14 -8.84
CA ALA A 106 5.48 -7.23 -9.60
C ALA A 106 6.47 -8.39 -9.84
N ASP A 107 7.68 -8.05 -10.28
CA ASP A 107 8.66 -9.02 -10.75
C ASP A 107 9.41 -9.72 -9.60
N GLN A 108 9.39 -9.15 -8.39
CA GLN A 108 10.07 -9.65 -7.18
C GLN A 108 11.57 -9.96 -7.34
N ALA A 109 12.18 -9.66 -8.48
CA ALA A 109 13.57 -9.92 -8.78
C ALA A 109 14.54 -8.99 -8.02
N THR A 110 14.04 -7.83 -7.59
CA THR A 110 14.81 -6.80 -6.88
C THR A 110 14.02 -6.27 -5.69
N SER A 111 14.72 -5.97 -4.60
CA SER A 111 14.12 -5.28 -3.45
C SER A 111 13.66 -3.87 -3.88
N PRO A 112 12.37 -3.52 -3.74
CA PRO A 112 11.88 -2.22 -4.21
C PRO A 112 12.50 -1.08 -3.44
N ALA A 113 13.06 -0.12 -4.17
CA ALA A 113 13.64 1.10 -3.62
C ALA A 113 13.14 2.31 -4.41
N PRO A 114 13.06 3.50 -3.78
CA PRO A 114 12.64 4.69 -4.50
C PRO A 114 13.72 5.10 -5.51
N PHE A 115 13.33 5.36 -6.75
CA PHE A 115 14.24 5.83 -7.80
C PHE A 115 14.40 7.35 -7.79
N ALA A 116 13.47 8.07 -7.16
CA ALA A 116 13.53 9.50 -6.97
C ALA A 116 12.87 9.92 -5.65
N LYS A 117 13.24 11.11 -5.17
CA LYS A 117 12.62 11.78 -4.02
C LYS A 117 12.44 13.28 -4.28
N SER A 118 11.37 13.87 -3.78
CA SER A 118 11.15 15.33 -3.73
C SER A 118 10.78 15.77 -2.31
N GLN A 119 10.99 17.06 -2.03
CA GLN A 119 10.67 17.74 -0.78
C GLN A 119 9.80 18.96 -1.08
#